data_AF-A0A3S2ABS2-F1
#
_entry.id   AF-A0A3S2ABS2-F1
#
_cell.length_a   1.000
_cell.length_b   1.000
_cell.length_c   1.000
_cell.angle_alpha   90.00
_cell.angle_beta   90.00
_cell.angle_gamma   90.00
#
_symmetry.space_group_name_H-M   'P 1'
#
loop_
_entity.id
_entity.type
_entity.pdbx_description
1 polymer ?
#
loop_
_entity_poly.entity_id
_entity_poly.type
_entity_poly.pdbx_seq_one_letter_code
_entity_poly.pdbx_strand_id
1 'polypeptide(L)'
;WQYSGFYDYGPHWMLIAATVGAALIGIVTFGSLSGSMLPFALKRIGFDPASASAPFVATLVDVTGLVIYFSVALVILRGTLL
;
A
#
# COMPACT_ATOMS: atom_id res chain seq x y z
N TRP A 1 -21.01 13.13 -0.90
CA TRP A 1 -20.37 14.32 -1.50
C TRP A 1 -20.66 14.45 -2.99
N GLN A 2 -20.32 13.45 -3.83
CA GLN A 2 -20.68 13.43 -5.27
C GLN A 2 -22.21 13.55 -5.48
N TYR A 3 -22.99 12.61 -4.93
CA TYR A 3 -24.46 12.58 -5.08
C TYR A 3 -25.20 13.72 -4.39
N SER A 4 -24.56 14.34 -3.39
CA SER A 4 -25.08 15.48 -2.65
C SER A 4 -24.76 16.82 -3.33
N GLY A 5 -24.08 16.82 -4.49
CA GLY A 5 -23.81 18.01 -5.29
C GLY A 5 -22.74 18.96 -4.74
N PHE A 6 -22.00 18.57 -3.70
CA PHE A 6 -21.02 19.44 -3.05
C PHE A 6 -19.68 19.52 -3.81
N TYR A 7 -19.27 18.42 -4.47
CA TYR A 7 -18.01 18.33 -5.21
C TYR A 7 -18.15 17.32 -6.35
N ASP A 8 -17.57 17.65 -7.51
CA ASP A 8 -17.43 16.75 -8.65
C ASP A 8 -16.02 16.13 -8.67
N TYR A 9 -15.95 14.83 -8.41
CA TYR A 9 -14.73 14.03 -8.42
C TYR A 9 -14.32 13.54 -9.83
N GLY A 10 -15.04 13.96 -10.88
CA GLY A 10 -14.74 13.64 -12.27
C GLY A 10 -15.31 12.28 -12.72
N PRO A 11 -15.10 11.88 -13.99
CA PRO A 11 -15.80 10.75 -14.61
C PRO A 11 -15.40 9.36 -14.07
N HIS A 12 -14.20 9.21 -13.51
CA HIS A 12 -13.64 7.91 -13.12
C HIS A 12 -13.49 7.72 -11.60
N TRP A 13 -14.17 8.55 -10.80
CA TRP A 13 -14.08 8.53 -9.33
C TRP A 13 -14.34 7.13 -8.73
N MET A 14 -15.24 6.35 -9.33
CA MET A 14 -15.57 5.01 -8.86
C MET A 14 -14.46 3.99 -9.15
N LEU A 15 -13.75 4.12 -10.28
CA LEU A 15 -12.58 3.30 -10.60
C LEU A 15 -11.40 3.62 -9.69
N ILE A 16 -11.21 4.90 -9.37
CA ILE A 16 -10.19 5.35 -8.41
C ILE A 16 -10.51 4.78 -7.01
N ALA A 17 -11.75 4.90 -6.56
CA ALA A 17 -12.18 4.34 -5.27
C ALA A 17 -11.97 2.82 -5.20
N ALA A 18 -12.31 2.09 -6.27
CA ALA A 18 -12.07 0.65 -6.36
C ALA A 18 -10.57 0.31 -6.33
N THR A 19 -9.74 1.09 -7.02
CA THR A 19 -8.28 0.94 -7.03
C THR A 19 -7.70 1.12 -5.63
N VAL A 20 -8.06 2.21 -4.95
CA VAL A 20 -7.59 2.49 -3.59
C VAL A 20 -8.06 1.40 -2.61
N GLY A 21 -9.33 0.99 -2.69
CA GLY A 21 -9.87 -0.07 -1.85
C GLY A 21 -9.14 -1.40 -2.03
N ALA A 22 -8.93 -1.83 -3.28
CA ALA A 22 -8.21 -3.06 -3.59
C ALA A 22 -6.72 -3.00 -3.17
N ALA A 23 -6.06 -1.86 -3.41
CA ALA A 23 -4.68 -1.65 -3.01
C ALA A 23 -4.51 -1.70 -1.48
N LEU A 24 -5.43 -1.09 -0.72
CA LEU A 24 -5.37 -1.09 0.75
C LEU A 24 -5.41 -2.50 1.35
N ILE A 25 -6.23 -3.40 0.79
CA ILE A 25 -6.27 -4.80 1.25
C ILE A 25 -4.88 -5.42 1.09
N GLY A 26 -4.28 -5.29 -0.10
CA GLY A 26 -2.94 -5.81 -0.37
C GLY A 26 -1.87 -5.20 0.54
N ILE A 27 -1.84 -3.87 0.67
CA ILE A 27 -0.86 -3.14 1.47
C ILE A 27 -0.94 -3.53 2.95
N VAL A 28 -2.14 -3.60 3.53
CA VAL A 28 -2.31 -3.95 4.96
C VAL A 28 -1.92 -5.39 5.23
N THR A 29 -2.31 -6.33 4.36
CA THR A 29 -1.92 -7.74 4.51
C THR A 29 -0.40 -7.90 4.40
N PHE A 30 0.23 -7.31 3.37
CA PHE A 30 1.68 -7.38 3.19
C PHE A 30 2.44 -6.67 4.31
N GLY A 31 1.98 -5.48 4.72
CA GLY A 31 2.58 -4.71 5.80
C GLY A 31 2.54 -5.45 7.13
N SER A 32 1.44 -6.14 7.45
CA SER A 32 1.32 -6.95 8.68
C SER A 32 2.23 -8.18 8.65
N LEU A 33 2.32 -8.85 7.50
CA LEU A 33 3.25 -9.97 7.30
C LEU A 33 4.70 -9.50 7.42
N SER A 34 5.08 -8.45 6.70
CA SER A 34 6.45 -7.95 6.73
C SER A 34 6.84 -7.41 8.11
N GLY A 35 5.96 -6.66 8.77
CA GLY A 35 6.21 -6.12 10.10
C GLY A 35 6.41 -7.19 11.16
N SER A 36 5.68 -8.31 11.06
CA SER A 36 5.85 -9.44 11.99
C SER A 36 7.05 -10.34 11.67
N MET A 37 7.45 -10.47 10.39
CA MET A 37 8.60 -11.28 9.97
C MET A 37 9.94 -10.57 10.15
N LEU A 38 9.96 -9.23 10.10
CA LEU A 38 11.20 -8.43 10.15
C LEU A 38 12.06 -8.66 11.41
N PRO A 39 11.51 -8.73 12.64
CA PRO A 39 12.29 -8.99 13.85
C PRO A 39 12.98 -10.36 13.82
N PHE A 40 12.33 -11.37 13.24
CA PHE A 40 12.91 -12.71 13.08
C PHE A 40 14.05 -12.71 12.05
N ALA A 41 13.87 -12.00 10.93
CA ALA A 41 14.91 -11.84 9.92
C ALA A 41 16.13 -11.09 10.48
N LEU A 42 15.93 -9.97 11.19
CA LEU A 42 17.02 -9.21 11.82
C LEU A 42 17.77 -10.03 12.87
N LYS A 43 17.04 -10.76 13.73
CA LYS A 43 17.64 -11.66 14.73
C LYS A 43 18.49 -12.76 14.08
N ARG A 44 18.10 -13.25 12.90
CA ARG A 44 18.85 -14.27 12.16
C ARG A 44 20.15 -13.75 11.54
N ILE A 45 20.21 -12.46 11.21
CA ILE A 45 21.39 -11.80 10.63
C ILE A 45 22.31 -11.23 11.74
N GLY A 46 21.89 -11.31 13.01
CA GLY A 46 22.68 -10.84 14.16
C GLY A 46 22.61 -9.33 14.40
N PHE A 47 21.65 -8.64 13.76
CA PHE A 47 21.37 -7.23 14.01
C PHE A 47 20.41 -7.07 15.18
N ASP A 48 20.58 -5.99 15.96
CA ASP A 48 19.74 -5.72 17.13
C ASP A 48 18.35 -5.22 16.67
N PRO A 49 17.27 -6.01 16.85
CA PRO A 49 15.95 -5.67 16.34
C PRO A 49 15.36 -4.45 17.05
N ALA A 50 15.83 -4.07 18.24
CA ALA A 50 15.23 -2.97 19.01
C ALA A 50 15.48 -1.59 18.39
N SER A 51 16.66 -1.37 17.78
CA SER A 51 17.06 -0.05 17.27
C SER A 51 16.80 0.12 15.77
N ALA A 52 16.88 -0.98 14.99
CA ALA A 52 16.79 -0.92 13.53
C ALA A 52 15.38 -1.19 12.97
N SER A 53 14.50 -1.85 13.72
CA SER A 53 13.21 -2.33 13.18
C SER A 53 12.26 -1.19 12.81
N ALA A 54 12.10 -0.16 13.64
CA ALA A 54 11.13 0.90 13.38
C ALA A 54 11.37 1.67 12.05
N PRO A 55 12.57 2.23 11.78
CA PRO A 55 12.81 2.92 10.51
C PRO A 55 12.87 1.95 9.32
N PHE A 56 13.32 0.71 9.51
CA PHE A 56 13.44 -0.26 8.42
C PHE A 56 12.09 -0.85 8.00
N VAL A 57 11.17 -1.08 8.94
CA VAL A 57 9.79 -1.47 8.60
C VAL A 57 9.11 -0.36 7.83
N ALA A 58 9.27 0.90 8.26
CA ALA A 58 8.65 2.04 7.59
C ALA A 58 9.07 2.14 6.12
N THR A 59 10.38 2.05 5.82
CA THR A 59 10.87 2.13 4.44
C THR A 59 10.47 0.92 3.60
N LEU A 60 10.49 -0.28 4.17
CA LEU A 60 10.10 -1.49 3.45
C LEU A 60 8.60 -1.48 3.12
N VAL A 61 7.76 -1.10 4.09
CA VAL A 61 6.31 -0.96 3.88
C VAL A 61 6.00 0.15 2.88
N ASP A 62 6.76 1.24 2.86
CA ASP A 62 6.58 2.32 1.89
C ASP A 62 6.89 1.88 0.45
N VAL A 63 8.08 1.29 0.23
CA VAL A 63 8.47 0.80 -1.09
C VAL A 63 7.53 -0.31 -1.58
N THR A 64 7.23 -1.28 -0.74
CA THR A 64 6.30 -2.37 -1.10
C THR A 64 4.87 -1.87 -1.30
N GLY A 65 4.44 -0.90 -0.49
CA GLY A 65 3.14 -0.26 -0.60
C GLY A 65 2.96 0.46 -1.93
N LEU A 66 3.96 1.22 -2.38
CA LEU A 66 3.96 1.86 -3.69
C LEU A 66 3.92 0.83 -4.82
N VAL A 67 4.71 -0.24 -4.74
CA VAL A 67 4.70 -1.31 -5.75
C VAL A 67 3.32 -1.96 -5.85
N ILE A 68 2.68 -2.28 -4.72
CA ILE A 68 1.33 -2.86 -4.70
C ILE A 68 0.32 -1.87 -5.27
N TYR A 69 0.35 -0.61 -4.83
CA TYR A 69 -0.57 0.42 -5.30
C TYR A 69 -0.48 0.61 -6.81
N PHE A 70 0.73 0.82 -7.36
CA PHE A 70 0.91 1.01 -8.79
C PHE A 70 0.59 -0.25 -9.59
N SER A 71 0.82 -1.45 -9.04
CA SER A 71 0.44 -2.70 -9.69
C SER A 71 -1.08 -2.83 -9.79
N VAL A 72 -1.81 -2.54 -8.70
CA VAL A 72 -3.29 -2.56 -8.69
C VAL A 72 -3.85 -1.47 -9.59
N ALA A 73 -3.26 -0.27 -9.57
CA ALA A 73 -3.61 0.81 -10.47
C ALA A 73 -3.40 0.43 -11.94
N LEU A 74 -2.27 -0.20 -12.28
CA LEU A 74 -2.00 -0.69 -13.63
C LEU A 74 -2.97 -1.78 -14.10
N VAL A 75 -3.63 -2.51 -13.19
CA VAL A 75 -4.62 -3.52 -13.56
C VAL A 75 -6.00 -2.88 -13.73
N ILE A 76 -6.39 -1.97 -12.85
CA ILE A 76 -7.76 -1.42 -12.79
C ILE A 76 -7.92 -0.18 -13.69
N LEU A 77 -6.89 0.67 -13.78
CA LEU A 77 -6.93 1.94 -14.52
C LEU A 77 -6.27 1.86 -15.91
N ARG A 78 -5.79 0.67 -16.31
CA ARG A 78 -5.20 0.43 -17.64
C ARG A 78 -6.20 0.81 -18.74
N GLY A 79 -5.82 1.72 -19.64
CA GLY A 79 -6.65 2.12 -20.77
C GLY A 79 -7.80 3.08 -20.44
N THR A 80 -7.88 3.58 -19.20
CA THR A 80 -8.77 4.71 -18.83
C THR A 80 -7.96 5.94 -18.44
N LEU A 81 -7.00 5.79 -17.51
CA LEU A 81 -6.18 6.90 -17.02
C LEU A 81 -4.66 6.69 -17.20
N LEU A 82 -4.23 5.46 -17.52
CA LEU A 82 -2.84 5.06 -17.79
C LEU A 82 -2.76 4.31 -19.12
#